data_AF-A0A5K0XN99-F1
#
_entry.id   AF-A0A5K0XN99-F1
#
_cell.length_a   1.000
_cell.length_b   1.000
_cell.length_c   1.000
_cell.angle_alpha   90.00
_cell.angle_beta   90.00
_cell.angle_gamma   90.00
#
_symmetry.space_group_name_H-M   'P 1'
#
loop_
_entity.id
_entity.type
_entity.pdbx_description
1 polymer ?
#
loop_
_entity_poly.entity_id
_entity_poly.type
_entity_poly.pdbx_seq_one_letter_code
_entity_poly.pdbx_strand_id
1 'polypeptide(L)' 'VPMDKEEKVFLDYTLDPLITDTNFQNSMLSSIARAGNAIEELYGTPQDIEGVVKDGKIFVVQTRPQM' A
#
# COMPACT_ATOMS: atom_id res chain seq x y z
N VAL A 1 -20.64 7.28 12.51
CA VAL A 1 -20.05 8.61 12.75
C VAL A 1 -20.32 9.44 11.51
N PRO A 2 -20.82 10.68 11.58
CA PRO A 2 -20.99 11.51 10.39
C PRO A 2 -19.61 11.80 9.80
N MET A 3 -19.50 11.71 8.47
CA MET A 3 -18.27 12.01 7.75
C MET A 3 -18.03 13.53 7.81
N ASP A 4 -16.79 13.94 8.05
CA ASP A 4 -16.41 15.36 8.05
C ASP A 4 -16.66 15.99 6.68
N LYS A 5 -16.81 17.33 6.66
CA LYS A 5 -16.93 18.06 5.40
C LYS A 5 -15.63 17.99 4.62
N GLU A 6 -15.75 17.77 3.31
CA GLU A 6 -14.60 17.80 2.40
C GLU A 6 -13.91 19.19 2.41
N GLU A 7 -12.58 19.17 2.39
CA GLU A 7 -11.76 20.38 2.26
C GLU A 7 -11.01 20.33 0.93
N LYS A 8 -10.95 21.48 0.24
CA LYS A 8 -10.12 21.63 -0.95
C LYS A 8 -8.75 22.12 -0.55
N VAL A 9 -7.76 21.25 -0.66
CA VAL A 9 -6.35 21.56 -0.41
C VAL A 9 -5.53 21.40 -1.69
N PHE A 10 -4.50 22.23 -1.84
CA PHE A 10 -3.51 22.03 -2.90
C PHE A 10 -2.50 20.99 -2.43
N LEU A 11 -2.35 19.91 -3.18
CA LEU A 11 -1.46 18.81 -2.85
C LEU A 11 -0.22 18.90 -3.73
N ASP A 12 0.95 18.96 -3.10
CA ASP A 12 2.24 18.93 -3.77
C ASP A 12 3.05 17.74 -3.25
N TYR A 13 3.17 16.71 -4.10
CA TYR A 13 3.92 15.49 -3.82
C TYR A 13 5.30 15.51 -4.48
N THR A 14 5.72 16.61 -5.12
CA THR A 14 6.92 16.64 -5.96
C THR A 14 8.21 16.33 -5.20
N LEU A 15 8.20 16.52 -3.88
CA LEU A 15 9.34 16.24 -2.99
C LEU A 15 9.15 14.97 -2.15
N ASP A 16 8.03 14.26 -2.29
CA ASP A 16 7.82 13.06 -1.49
C ASP A 16 8.87 12.00 -1.84
N PRO A 17 9.38 11.25 -0.84
CA PRO A 17 10.34 10.17 -1.08
C PRO A 17 9.81 9.10 -2.03
N LEU A 18 8.48 8.89 -2.04
CA LEU A 18 7.82 8.01 -3.00
C LEU A 18 8.04 8.45 -4.45
N ILE A 19 8.19 9.74 -4.70
CA ILE A 19 8.40 10.31 -6.04
C ILE A 19 9.89 10.45 -6.35
N THR A 20 10.70 10.83 -5.37
CA THR A 20 12.07 11.32 -5.60
C THR A 20 13.19 10.41 -5.13
N ASP A 21 12.92 9.44 -4.24
CA ASP A 21 13.94 8.58 -3.61
C ASP A 21 13.82 7.14 -4.07
N THR A 22 14.71 6.73 -4.97
CA THR A 22 14.78 5.36 -5.50
C THR A 22 15.08 4.30 -4.43
N ASN A 23 15.85 4.63 -3.39
CA ASN A 23 16.12 3.67 -2.32
C ASN A 23 14.87 3.45 -1.46
N PHE A 24 14.14 4.53 -1.17
CA PHE A 24 12.86 4.45 -0.49
C PHE A 24 11.84 3.64 -1.29
N GLN A 25 11.70 3.93 -2.59
CA GLN A 25 10.84 3.18 -3.53
C GLN A 25 11.17 1.68 -3.50
N ASN A 26 12.44 1.32 -3.69
CA ASN A 26 12.88 -0.07 -3.71
C ASN A 26 12.57 -0.78 -2.39
N SER A 27 12.85 -0.14 -1.25
CA SER A 27 12.59 -0.70 0.08
C SER A 27 11.09 -0.94 0.31
N MET A 28 10.26 0.06 -0.01
CA MET A 28 8.82 0.00 0.19
C MET A 28 8.16 -1.01 -0.74
N LEU A 29 8.43 -0.94 -2.05
CA LEU A 29 7.82 -1.81 -3.06
C LEU A 29 8.26 -3.27 -2.87
N SER A 30 9.52 -3.53 -2.52
CA SER A 30 9.98 -4.89 -2.20
C SER A 30 9.32 -5.45 -0.94
N SER A 31 8.93 -4.59 -0.01
CA SER A 31 8.18 -5.02 1.19
C SER A 31 6.73 -5.35 0.86
N ILE A 32 6.09 -4.56 -0.01
CA ILE A 32 4.73 -4.83 -0.53
C ILE A 32 4.73 -6.15 -1.30
N ALA A 33 5.69 -6.36 -2.21
CA ALA A 33 5.79 -7.58 -3.00
C ALA A 33 5.98 -8.84 -2.13
N ARG A 34 6.83 -8.77 -1.10
CA ARG A 34 7.02 -9.88 -0.16
C ARG A 34 5.76 -10.19 0.66
N ALA A 35 5.04 -9.16 1.09
CA ALA A 35 3.76 -9.35 1.78
C ALA A 35 2.73 -10.01 0.85
N GLY A 36 2.62 -9.55 -0.39
CA GLY A 36 1.75 -10.16 -1.41
C GLY A 36 2.08 -11.64 -1.64
N ASN A 37 3.35 -11.97 -1.89
CA ASN A 37 3.79 -13.34 -2.08
C ASN A 37 3.43 -14.25 -0.89
N ALA A 38 3.69 -13.79 0.34
CA ALA A 38 3.35 -14.58 1.54
C ALA A 38 1.85 -14.84 1.69
N ILE A 39 1.01 -13.88 1.28
CA ILE A 39 -0.45 -14.03 1.30
C ILE A 39 -0.92 -15.00 0.20
N GLU A 40 -0.41 -14.85 -1.02
CA GLU A 40 -0.76 -15.76 -2.12
C GLU A 40 -0.30 -17.20 -1.86
N GLU A 41 0.87 -17.40 -1.26
CA GLU A 41 1.32 -18.72 -0.79
C GLU A 41 0.38 -19.32 0.25
N LEU A 42 -0.14 -18.50 1.17
CA LEU A 42 -1.10 -18.94 2.20
C LEU A 42 -2.45 -19.36 1.60
N TYR A 43 -2.95 -18.62 0.60
CA TYR A 43 -4.25 -18.88 -0.03
C TYR A 43 -4.18 -19.84 -1.23
N GLY A 44 -2.98 -20.10 -1.77
CA GLY A 44 -2.75 -21.00 -2.89
C GLY A 44 -3.29 -20.51 -4.24
N THR A 45 -3.75 -19.25 -4.31
CA THR A 45 -4.28 -18.63 -5.53
C THR A 45 -3.88 -17.15 -5.57
N PRO A 46 -3.77 -16.52 -6.76
CA PRO A 46 -3.53 -15.08 -6.87
C PRO A 46 -4.57 -14.26 -6.11
N GLN A 47 -4.15 -13.21 -5.41
CA GLN A 47 -5.02 -12.40 -4.57
C GLN A 47 -5.08 -10.94 -5.03
N ASP A 48 -6.25 -10.34 -4.87
CA ASP A 48 -6.50 -8.90 -4.89
C ASP A 48 -6.44 -8.38 -3.45
N ILE A 49 -5.37 -7.66 -3.11
CA ILE A 49 -4.99 -7.29 -1.75
C ILE A 49 -5.09 -5.77 -1.58
N GLU A 50 -5.88 -5.33 -0.60
CA GLU A 50 -5.98 -3.91 -0.22
C GLU A 50 -5.28 -3.70 1.13
N GLY A 51 -4.53 -2.60 1.25
CA GLY A 51 -3.75 -2.31 2.45
C GLY A 51 -3.18 -0.89 2.48
N VAL A 52 -2.43 -0.59 3.54
CA VAL A 52 -1.76 0.69 3.75
C VAL A 52 -0.33 0.50 4.27
N VAL A 53 0.58 1.35 3.81
CA VAL A 53 1.90 1.52 4.43
C VAL A 53 1.82 2.70 5.39
N LYS A 54 2.08 2.45 6.67
CA LYS A 54 2.12 3.49 7.71
C LYS A 54 3.30 3.27 8.63
N ASP A 55 4.10 4.31 8.84
CA ASP A 55 5.29 4.27 9.71
C ASP A 55 6.24 3.10 9.37
N GLY A 56 6.44 2.84 8.07
CA GLY A 56 7.28 1.76 7.57
C GLY A 56 6.70 0.34 7.72
N LYS A 57 5.45 0.21 8.16
CA LYS A 57 4.75 -1.08 8.34
C LYS A 57 3.63 -1.25 7.33
N ILE A 58 3.39 -2.48 6.91
CA ILE A 58 2.29 -2.85 6.01
C ILE A 58 1.14 -3.38 6.85
N PHE A 59 -0.07 -2.86 6.58
CA PHE A 59 -1.31 -3.32 7.16
C PHE A 59 -2.24 -3.76 6.02
N VAL A 60 -2.64 -5.04 6.03
CA VAL A 60 -3.63 -5.57 5.09
C VAL A 60 -5.01 -5.32 5.65
N VAL A 61 -5.89 -4.72 4.86
CA VAL A 61 -7.28 -4.44 5.26
C VAL A 61 -8.28 -5.35 4.55
N GLN A 62 -7.92 -5.89 3.38
CA GLN A 62 -8.74 -6.87 2.65
C GLN A 62 -7.85 -7.75 1.77
N THR A 63 -8.27 -9.00 1.56
CA THR A 63 -7.75 -9.87 0.50
C THR A 63 -8.88 -10.74 -0.05
N ARG A 64 -8.87 -11.01 -1.35
CA ARG A 64 -9.80 -11.93 -2.03
C ARG A 64 -9.13 -12.54 -3.26
N PRO A 65 -9.52 -13.74 -3.73
CA PRO A 65 -8.96 -14.28 -4.98
C PRO A 65 -9.21 -13.36 -6.18
N GLN A 66 -8.22 -13.22 -7.07
CA GLN A 66 -8.41 -12.65 -8.40
C GLN A 66 -9.25 -13.62 -9.22
N MET A 67 -10.50 -13.24 -9.49
CA MET A 67 -11.42 -13.97 -10.38
C MET A 67 -11.22 -13.57 -11.83
#